data_AF-A0A1B7KY23-F1
#
_entry.id   AF-A0A1B7KY23-F1
#
_cell.length_a   1.000
_cell.length_b   1.000
_cell.length_c   1.000
_cell.angle_alpha   90.00
_cell.angle_beta   90.00
_cell.angle_gamma   90.00
#
_symmetry.space_group_name_H-M   'P 1'
#
loop_
_entity.id
_entity.type
_entity.pdbx_description
1 polymer ?
#
loop_
_entity_poly.entity_id
_entity_poly.type
_entity_poly.pdbx_seq_one_letter_code
_entity_poly.pdbx_strand_id
1 'polypeptide(L)' 'MKRMESILLKLVVIQFIFLIIAQALILYTPLSPYFGKIYEYEGISKQEKTKTIETIVDR' A
#
# COMPACT_ATOMS: atom_id res chain seq x y z
N MET A 1 32.23 -24.31 9.08
CA MET A 1 31.53 -23.37 10.00
C MET A 1 31.74 -21.90 9.62
N LYS A 2 32.95 -21.42 9.26
CA LYS A 2 33.17 -20.00 8.92
C LYS A 2 32.54 -19.48 7.61
N ARG A 3 32.35 -20.34 6.59
CA ARG A 3 31.75 -19.92 5.29
C ARG A 3 30.23 -19.79 5.35
N MET A 4 29.56 -20.79 5.91
CA MET A 4 28.09 -20.82 5.98
C MET A 4 27.56 -19.66 6.83
N GLU A 5 28.18 -19.37 7.97
CA GLU A 5 27.81 -18.25 8.83
C GLU A 5 27.94 -16.90 8.11
N SER A 6 29.04 -16.68 7.39
CA SER A 6 29.25 -15.45 6.61
C SER A 6 28.23 -15.29 5.47
N ILE A 7 27.86 -16.39 4.80
CA ILE A 7 26.82 -16.37 3.77
C ILE A 7 25.46 -16.02 4.38
N LEU A 8 25.12 -16.64 5.51
CA LEU A 8 23.85 -16.42 6.20
C LEU A 8 23.73 -14.96 6.67
N LEU A 9 24.80 -14.41 7.24
CA LEU A 9 24.83 -13.03 7.70
C LEU A 9 24.69 -12.04 6.52
N LYS A 10 25.35 -12.31 5.39
CA LYS A 10 25.17 -11.51 4.17
C LYS A 10 23.74 -11.55 3.66
N LEU A 11 23.11 -12.73 3.66
CA LEU A 11 21.71 -12.88 3.24
C LEU A 11 20.76 -12.11 4.16
N VAL A 12 20.97 -12.18 5.48
CA VAL A 12 20.17 -11.42 6.46
C VAL A 12 20.31 -9.92 6.23
N VAL A 13 21.53 -9.41 6.01
CA VAL A 13 21.77 -7.99 5.75
C VAL A 13 21.10 -7.54 4.45
N ILE A 14 21.22 -8.32 3.38
CA ILE A 14 20.57 -8.02 2.09
C ILE A 14 19.04 -8.01 2.26
N GLN A 15 18.48 -9.03 2.91
CA GLN A 15 17.05 -9.11 3.20
C GLN A 15 16.57 -7.91 4.03
N PHE A 16 17.36 -7.50 5.03
CA PHE A 16 17.04 -6.35 5.87
C PHE A 16 16.97 -5.04 5.08
N ILE A 17 17.91 -4.83 4.14
CA ILE A 17 17.89 -3.66 3.24
C ILE A 17 16.61 -3.67 2.37
N PHE A 18 16.26 -4.81 1.79
CA PHE A 18 15.02 -4.94 1.00
C PHE A 18 13.76 -4.67 1.83
N LEU A 19 13.73 -5.11 3.10
CA LEU A 19 12.62 -4.83 4.00
C LEU A 19 12.48 -3.33 4.28
N ILE A 20 13.58 -2.61 4.50
CA ILE A 20 13.54 -1.14 4.69
C ILE A 20 12.99 -0.46 3.44
N ILE A 21 13.44 -0.87 2.25
CA ILE A 21 12.98 -0.30 0.98
C ILE A 21 11.48 -0.58 0.80
N ALA A 22 11.03 -1.81 1.01
CA ALA A 22 9.62 -2.17 0.92
C ALA A 22 8.76 -1.35 1.89
N GLN A 23 9.22 -1.19 3.13
CA GLN A 23 8.54 -0.39 4.14
C GLN A 23 8.45 1.09 3.72
N ALA A 24 9.53 1.66 3.19
CA ALA A 24 9.55 3.04 2.71
C ALA A 24 8.59 3.24 1.52
N LEU A 25 8.58 2.30 0.56
CA LEU A 25 7.63 2.32 -0.54
C LEU A 25 6.19 2.31 -0.02
N ILE A 26 5.84 1.38 0.86
CA ILE A 26 4.48 1.30 1.42
C ILE A 26 4.09 2.56 2.21
N LEU A 27 5.03 3.16 2.95
CA LEU A 27 4.75 4.32 3.80
C LEU A 27 4.55 5.62 2.99
N TYR A 28 5.38 5.86 1.98
CA TYR A 28 5.40 7.13 1.25
C TYR A 28 4.64 7.11 -0.07
N THR A 29 4.28 5.93 -0.57
CA THR A 29 3.43 5.82 -1.76
C THR A 29 2.03 5.37 -1.37
N PRO A 30 0.97 5.89 -2.02
CA PRO A 30 -0.39 5.43 -1.81
C PRO A 30 -0.61 4.07 -2.49
N LEU A 31 0.22 3.07 -2.15
CA LEU A 31 0.05 1.68 -2.57
C LEU A 31 -0.94 0.92 -1.68
N SER A 32 -1.34 1.53 -0.55
CA SER A 32 -2.39 1.04 0.36
C SER A 32 -3.67 0.51 -0.34
N PRO A 33 -4.25 1.15 -1.38
CA PRO A 33 -5.45 0.65 -2.04
C PRO A 33 -5.19 -0.58 -2.94
N TYR A 34 -3.93 -0.92 -3.22
CA TYR A 34 -3.57 -2.09 -4.04
C TYR A 34 -3.16 -3.31 -3.20
N PHE A 35 -2.74 -3.11 -1.94
CA PHE A 35 -2.34 -4.19 -1.03
C PHE A 35 -3.45 -4.61 -0.05
N GLY A 36 -4.38 -3.72 0.27
CA GLY A 36 -5.58 -4.06 1.04
C GLY A 36 -6.73 -4.45 0.11
N LYS A 37 -7.52 -5.45 0.50
CA LYS A 37 -8.89 -5.53 -0.04
C LYS A 37 -9.55 -4.21 0.31
N ILE A 38 -10.01 -3.47 -0.70
CA ILE A 38 -10.90 -2.33 -0.51
C ILE A 38 -12.18 -2.91 0.10
N TYR A 39 -12.22 -2.99 1.43
CA TYR A 39 -13.49 -3.03 2.14
C TYR A 39 -14.04 -1.62 2.03
N GLU A 40 -14.65 -1.31 0.89
CA GLU A 40 -15.63 -0.24 0.82
C GLU A 40 -16.71 -0.62 1.81
N TYR A 41 -16.54 -0.16 3.05
CA TYR A 41 -17.58 -0.25 4.05
C TYR A 41 -18.60 0.80 3.62
N GLU A 42 -19.57 0.39 2.81
CA GLU A 42 -20.76 1.18 2.50
C GLU A 42 -21.64 1.44 3.75
N GLY A 43 -21.16 1.10 4.96
CA GLY A 43 -21.79 1.46 6.22
C GLY A 43 -21.48 2.90 6.62
N ILE A 44 -22.27 3.84 6.12
CA ILE A 44 -22.53 5.18 6.69
C ILE A 44 -21.33 6.16 6.60
N SER A 45 -21.16 6.77 5.42
CA SER A 45 -21.21 8.23 5.23
C SER A 45 -20.60 8.60 3.87
N LYS A 46 -21.48 8.86 2.89
CA LYS A 46 -21.40 10.00 1.97
C LYS A 46 -22.64 9.99 1.10
N GLN A 47 -23.76 10.45 1.66
CA GLN A 47 -24.88 11.03 0.91
C GLN A 47 -24.47 12.35 0.20
N GLU A 48 -23.21 12.49 -0.21
CA GLU A 48 -22.67 13.68 -0.86
C GLU A 48 -21.97 13.37 -2.20
N LYS A 49 -22.12 12.15 -2.74
CA LYS A 49 -21.73 11.83 -4.12
C LYS A 49 -22.90 11.73 -5.11
N THR A 50 -24.12 12.06 -4.69
CA THR A 50 -25.29 12.08 -5.60
C THR A 50 -25.45 13.43 -6.31
N LYS A 51 -24.81 14.52 -5.83
CA LYS A 51 -24.98 15.86 -6.42
C LYS A 51 -24.15 16.15 -7.67
N THR A 52 -23.22 15.28 -8.06
CA THR A 52 -22.40 15.50 -9.27
C THR A 52 -23.08 14.99 -10.54
N ILE A 53 -24.14 14.18 -10.44
CA ILE A 53 -24.83 13.61 -11.62
C ILE A 53 -26.03 14.49 -12.07
N GLU A 54 -26.49 15.43 -11.24
CA GLU A 54 -27.66 16.28 -11.56
C GLU A 54 -27.33 17.56 -12.34
N THR A 55 -26.11 17.76 -12.84
CA THR A 55 -25.78 18.97 -13.63
C THR A 55 -25.07 18.63 -14.94
N ILE A 56 -25.65 17.70 -15.70
CA ILE A 56 -25.46 17.63 -17.17
C ILE A 56 -26.84 17.46 -17.84
N VAL A 57 -27.82 18.28 -17.45
CA VAL A 57 -28.97 18.62 -18.28
C VAL A 57 -29.35 20.06 -17.91
N ASP A 58 -28.77 21.03 -18.63
CA ASP A 58 -29.44 22.25 -19.13
C ASP A 58 -28.40 23.18 -19.80
N ARG A 59 -28.13 22.94 -21.08
CA ARG A 59 -28.10 23.95 -22.15
C ARG A 59 -27.94 23.27 -23.53
#